data_AF-A0A419GRK8-F1
#
_entry.id   AF-A0A419GRK8-F1
#
_cell.length_a   1.000
_cell.length_b   1.000
_cell.length_c   1.000
_cell.angle_alpha   90.00
_cell.angle_beta   90.00
_cell.angle_gamma   90.00
#
_symmetry.space_group_name_H-M   'P 1'
#
loop_
_entity.id
_entity.type
_entity.pdbx_description
1 polymer ?
#
loop_
_entity_poly.entity_id
_entity_poly.type
_entity_poly.pdbx_seq_one_letter_code
_entity_poly.pdbx_strand_id
1 'polypeptide(L)'
;MGKKISLFYLTRQNLRHKLFRSIVIVIAIALVAAILFPATILGESVSNSLDEGTARLGADMMVIPPGYQGEISSSLIASEPSTIVLDGEVAEQVSQVEGVERSSPQLYFATLASG
;
A
#
# COMPACT_ATOMS: atom_id res chain seq x y z
N MET A 1 -13.74 -11.63 -60.73
CA MET A 1 -13.41 -12.08 -59.36
C MET A 1 -13.80 -10.97 -58.37
N GLY A 2 -15.00 -11.03 -57.79
CA GLY A 2 -15.53 -9.95 -56.96
C GLY A 2 -14.86 -9.90 -55.59
N LYS A 3 -14.21 -8.79 -55.24
CA LYS A 3 -13.67 -8.56 -53.89
C LYS A 3 -14.84 -8.64 -52.90
N LYS A 4 -14.83 -9.65 -52.01
CA LYS A 4 -15.79 -9.72 -50.90
C LYS A 4 -15.56 -8.52 -49.99
N ILE A 5 -16.47 -7.55 -50.06
CA ILE A 5 -16.42 -6.36 -49.22
C ILE A 5 -16.80 -6.81 -47.82
N SER A 6 -15.80 -6.94 -46.94
CA SER A 6 -16.00 -7.29 -45.53
C SER A 6 -16.65 -6.14 -44.77
N LEU A 7 -17.63 -6.45 -43.92
CA LEU A 7 -18.32 -5.46 -43.06
C LEU A 7 -17.32 -4.67 -42.20
N PHE A 8 -16.27 -5.34 -41.70
CA PHE A 8 -15.20 -4.72 -40.91
C PHE A 8 -14.40 -3.70 -41.74
N TYR A 9 -14.20 -3.98 -43.03
CA TYR A 9 -13.52 -3.08 -43.96
C TYR A 9 -14.35 -1.81 -44.21
N LEU A 10 -15.67 -1.96 -44.41
CA LEU A 10 -16.60 -0.84 -44.58
C LEU A 10 -16.69 0.02 -43.32
N THR A 11 -16.85 -0.60 -42.14
CA THR A 11 -16.93 0.12 -40.85
C THR A 11 -15.66 0.90 -40.57
N ARG A 12 -14.48 0.29 -40.81
CA ARG A 12 -13.18 0.97 -40.67
C ARG A 12 -13.02 2.12 -41.65
N GLN A 13 -13.45 1.96 -42.90
CA GLN A 13 -13.40 3.02 -43.90
C GLN A 13 -14.38 4.17 -43.57
N ASN A 14 -15.54 3.86 -42.96
CA ASN A 14 -16.53 4.84 -42.52
C ASN A 14 -16.03 5.68 -41.32
N LEU A 15 -15.41 5.03 -40.32
CA LEU A 15 -14.72 5.72 -39.22
C LEU A 15 -13.62 6.66 -39.76
N ARG A 16 -12.92 6.24 -40.82
CA ARG A 16 -11.82 6.99 -41.44
C ARG A 16 -12.27 8.18 -42.30
N HIS A 17 -13.51 8.17 -42.80
CA HIS A 17 -14.08 9.30 -43.55
C HIS A 17 -14.68 10.38 -42.62
N LYS A 18 -15.05 10.02 -41.38
CA LYS A 18 -15.51 10.93 -40.32
C LYS A 18 -14.65 10.82 -39.07
N LEU A 19 -13.33 11.01 -39.23
CA LEU A 19 -12.34 10.87 -38.16
C LEU A 19 -12.64 11.76 -36.96
N PHE A 20 -13.02 13.02 -37.19
CA PHE A 20 -13.28 13.97 -36.12
C PHE A 20 -14.40 13.50 -35.18
N ARG A 21 -15.53 13.07 -35.75
CA ARG A 21 -16.68 12.57 -34.97
C ARG A 21 -16.32 11.30 -34.18
N SER A 22 -15.55 10.41 -34.78
CA SER A 22 -15.13 9.16 -34.11
C SER A 22 -14.18 9.44 -32.95
N ILE A 23 -13.22 10.36 -33.13
CA ILE A 23 -12.28 10.78 -32.09
C ILE A 23 -13.03 11.43 -30.91
N VAL A 24 -13.98 12.34 -31.19
CA VAL A 24 -14.79 12.99 -30.14
C VAL A 24 -15.57 11.96 -29.32
N ILE A 25 -16.16 10.96 -29.97
CA ILE A 25 -16.90 9.89 -29.27
C ILE A 25 -15.95 9.05 -28.40
N VAL A 26 -14.78 8.68 -28.92
CA VAL A 26 -13.79 7.91 -28.16
C VAL A 26 -13.31 8.69 -26.94
N ILE A 27 -13.04 9.99 -27.09
CA ILE A 27 -12.64 10.86 -25.97
C ILE A 27 -13.75 10.98 -24.94
N ALA A 28 -15.00 11.15 -25.37
CA ALA A 28 -16.14 11.22 -24.46
C ALA A 28 -16.30 9.93 -23.64
N ILE A 29 -16.19 8.77 -24.30
CA ILE A 29 -16.25 7.46 -23.61
C ILE A 29 -15.07 7.30 -22.66
N ALA A 30 -13.86 7.70 -23.07
CA ALA A 30 -12.68 7.64 -22.22
C ALA A 30 -12.81 8.52 -20.98
N LEU A 31 -13.36 9.72 -21.10
CA LEU A 31 -13.65 10.62 -19.96
C LEU A 31 -14.65 10.00 -18.99
N VAL A 32 -15.75 9.44 -19.51
CA VAL A 32 -16.75 8.76 -18.67
C VAL A 32 -16.12 7.57 -17.94
N ALA A 33 -15.35 6.73 -18.64
CA ALA A 33 -14.65 5.61 -18.03
C ALA A 33 -13.62 6.05 -16.99
N ALA A 34 -12.86 7.12 -17.26
CA ALA A 34 -11.88 7.68 -16.33
C ALA A 34 -12.50 8.28 -15.07
N ILE A 35 -13.78 8.68 -15.11
CA ILE A 35 -14.52 9.15 -13.93
C ILE A 35 -15.12 7.97 -13.14
N LEU A 36 -15.65 6.96 -13.84
CA LEU A 36 -16.29 5.81 -13.20
C LEU A 36 -15.31 4.81 -12.61
N PHE A 37 -14.15 4.60 -13.25
CA PHE A 37 -13.14 3.63 -12.82
C PHE A 37 -12.55 3.96 -11.43
N PRO A 38 -12.16 5.22 -11.13
CA PRO A 38 -11.76 5.59 -9.78
C PRO A 38 -12.93 5.52 -8.79
N ALA A 39 -14.15 5.87 -9.20
CA ALA A 39 -15.30 5.87 -8.28
C ALA A 39 -15.55 4.48 -7.64
N THR A 40 -15.24 3.39 -8.34
CA THR A 40 -15.37 2.03 -7.81
C THR A 40 -14.09 1.53 -7.11
N ILE A 41 -12.90 1.88 -7.63
CA ILE A 41 -11.63 1.33 -7.14
C ILE A 41 -11.04 2.13 -5.97
N LEU A 42 -11.32 3.44 -5.90
CA LEU A 42 -10.80 4.31 -4.84
C LEU A 42 -11.31 3.89 -3.46
N GLY A 43 -12.56 3.40 -3.36
CA GLY A 43 -13.13 2.96 -2.08
C GLY A 43 -12.34 1.80 -1.47
N GLU A 44 -12.09 0.75 -2.25
CA GLU A 44 -11.32 -0.42 -1.80
C GLU A 44 -9.84 -0.07 -1.61
N SER A 45 -9.26 0.72 -2.51
CA SER A 45 -7.85 1.11 -2.42
C SER A 45 -7.57 1.98 -1.19
N VAL A 46 -8.49 2.88 -0.83
CA VAL A 46 -8.37 3.71 0.38
C VAL A 46 -8.55 2.86 1.63
N SER A 47 -9.52 1.95 1.67
CA SER A 47 -9.68 1.03 2.81
C SER A 47 -8.42 0.19 3.00
N ASN A 48 -7.90 -0.41 1.93
CA ASN A 48 -6.69 -1.24 2.00
C ASN A 48 -5.47 -0.41 2.42
N SER A 49 -5.34 0.82 1.92
CA SER A 49 -4.26 1.74 2.31
C SER A 49 -4.38 2.19 3.78
N LEU A 50 -5.61 2.35 4.29
CA LEU A 50 -5.87 2.68 5.68
C LEU A 50 -5.61 1.49 6.60
N ASP A 51 -5.98 0.27 6.20
CA ASP A 51 -5.71 -0.96 6.95
C ASP A 51 -4.20 -1.25 7.02
N GLU A 52 -3.49 -1.11 5.90
CA GLU A 52 -2.02 -1.21 5.89
C GLU A 52 -1.35 -0.05 6.65
N GLY A 53 -1.92 1.16 6.59
CA GLY A 53 -1.44 2.32 7.34
C GLY A 53 -1.61 2.15 8.85
N THR A 54 -2.76 1.66 9.29
CA THR A 54 -3.08 1.39 10.70
C THR A 54 -2.28 0.21 11.25
N ALA A 55 -2.03 -0.83 10.45
CA ALA A 55 -1.12 -1.91 10.82
C ALA A 55 0.31 -1.43 11.15
N ARG A 56 0.73 -0.27 10.62
CA ARG A 56 2.03 0.37 10.91
C ARG A 56 1.98 1.33 12.09
N LEU A 57 0.79 1.68 12.61
CA LEU A 57 0.66 2.50 13.84
C LEU A 57 1.08 1.74 15.10
N GLY A 58 1.41 0.46 14.97
CA GLY A 58 2.20 -0.24 15.96
C GLY A 58 1.36 -0.99 16.99
N ALA A 59 2.01 -1.99 17.56
CA ALA A 59 1.42 -2.97 18.45
C ALA A 59 0.76 -2.34 19.68
N ASP A 60 -0.33 -2.94 20.14
CA ASP A 60 -0.97 -2.57 21.40
C ASP A 60 -0.03 -2.76 22.61
N MET A 61 1.02 -3.58 22.47
CA MET A 61 2.03 -3.86 23.50
C MET A 61 3.43 -4.02 22.89
N MET A 62 4.44 -3.49 23.58
CA MET A 62 5.87 -3.64 23.25
C MET A 62 6.55 -4.55 24.27
N VAL A 63 7.29 -5.56 23.79
CA VAL A 63 8.04 -6.52 24.63
C VAL A 63 9.49 -6.05 24.78
N ILE A 64 9.99 -6.08 26.01
CA ILE A 64 11.30 -5.53 26.39
C ILE A 64 12.03 -6.53 27.30
N PRO A 65 13.36 -6.73 27.16
CA PRO A 65 14.13 -7.58 28.05
C PRO A 65 14.17 -7.04 29.50
N PRO A 66 14.19 -7.93 30.50
CA PRO A 66 14.25 -7.52 31.90
C PRO A 66 15.51 -6.70 32.20
N GLY A 67 15.38 -5.61 32.94
CA GLY A 67 16.48 -4.69 33.30
C GLY A 67 16.55 -3.40 32.47
N TYR A 68 15.84 -3.31 31.33
CA TYR A 68 15.90 -2.15 30.42
C TYR A 68 14.70 -1.19 30.51
N GLN A 69 13.82 -1.36 31.50
CA GLN A 69 12.55 -0.63 31.62
C GLN A 69 12.72 0.90 31.77
N GLY A 70 13.72 1.32 32.55
CA GLY A 70 14.02 2.75 32.76
C GLY A 70 14.76 3.39 31.59
N GLU A 71 15.69 2.63 30.99
CA GLU A 71 16.56 3.10 29.90
C GLU A 71 15.81 3.26 28.58
N ILE A 72 14.78 2.44 28.33
CA ILE A 72 13.89 2.59 27.16
C ILE A 72 12.99 3.81 27.30
N SER A 73 12.42 4.01 28.49
CA SER A 73 11.54 5.15 28.74
C SER A 73 12.30 6.47 28.61
N SER A 74 13.54 6.53 29.11
CA SER A 74 14.42 7.68 28.93
C SER A 74 14.96 7.79 27.52
N SER A 75 15.37 6.71 26.84
CA SER A 75 15.88 6.76 25.45
C SER A 75 14.81 7.17 24.44
N LEU A 76 13.57 6.70 24.60
CA LEU A 76 12.42 7.09 23.78
C LEU A 76 12.06 8.57 23.93
N ILE A 77 12.19 9.14 25.14
CA ILE A 77 11.80 10.53 25.44
C ILE A 77 12.98 11.52 25.33
N ALA A 78 14.17 11.11 25.75
CA ALA A 78 15.39 11.92 25.84
C ALA A 78 16.30 11.79 24.62
N SER A 79 15.96 10.93 23.64
CA SER A 79 16.78 10.68 22.44
C SER A 79 18.21 10.22 22.73
N GLU A 80 18.49 9.71 23.93
CA GLU A 80 19.78 9.11 24.27
C GLU A 80 19.94 7.79 23.53
N PRO A 81 21.03 7.57 22.77
CA PRO A 81 21.19 6.37 21.96
C PRO A 81 21.34 5.14 22.85
N SER A 82 20.28 4.34 22.95
CA SER A 82 20.33 3.01 23.56
C SER A 82 20.31 1.96 22.46
N THR A 83 21.22 0.96 22.54
CA THR A 83 21.25 -0.17 21.62
C THR A 83 20.66 -1.37 22.34
N ILE A 84 19.39 -1.66 22.07
CA ILE A 84 18.68 -2.79 22.67
C ILE A 84 18.38 -3.79 21.57
N VAL A 85 18.91 -5.00 21.74
CA VAL A 85 18.78 -6.09 20.78
C VAL A 85 17.98 -7.20 21.46
N LEU A 86 16.87 -7.61 20.84
CA LEU A 86 16.18 -8.84 21.17
C LEU A 86 16.50 -9.89 20.11
N ASP A 87 16.60 -11.15 20.53
CA ASP A 87 16.71 -12.26 19.60
C ASP A 87 15.42 -12.39 18.77
N GLY A 88 15.57 -12.73 17.49
CA GLY A 88 14.43 -12.93 16.58
C GLY A 88 13.52 -14.06 17.03
N GLU A 89 14.05 -15.05 17.75
CA GLU A 89 13.27 -16.14 18.35
C GLU A 89 12.23 -15.64 19.38
N VAL A 90 12.45 -14.49 20.01
CA VAL A 90 11.50 -13.92 20.98
C VAL A 90 10.18 -13.54 20.31
N ALA A 91 10.21 -13.08 19.05
CA ALA A 91 8.99 -12.75 18.32
C ALA A 91 8.11 -13.98 18.07
N GLU A 92 8.73 -15.15 17.87
CA GLU A 92 8.05 -16.44 17.69
C GLU A 92 7.57 -17.03 19.02
N GLN A 93 8.32 -16.84 20.11
CA GLN A 93 7.84 -17.21 21.44
C GLN A 93 6.62 -16.39 21.86
N VAL A 94 6.62 -15.09 21.55
CA VAL A 94 5.49 -14.18 21.85
C VAL A 94 4.26 -14.54 21.03
N SER A 95 4.41 -14.97 19.77
CA SER A 95 3.25 -15.37 18.95
C SER A 95 2.55 -16.65 19.44
N GLN A 96 3.23 -17.47 20.24
CA GLN A 96 2.66 -18.69 20.83
C GLN A 96 1.96 -18.46 22.17
N VAL A 97 2.00 -17.25 22.73
CA VAL A 97 1.30 -16.90 23.97
C VAL A 97 -0.21 -16.81 23.71
N GLU A 98 -1.00 -17.47 24.56
CA GLU A 98 -2.46 -17.46 24.46
C GLU A 98 -3.00 -16.01 24.56
N GLY A 99 -3.74 -15.58 23.53
CA GLY A 99 -4.27 -14.22 23.42
C GLY A 99 -3.48 -13.27 22.51
N VAL A 100 -2.34 -13.70 21.95
CA VAL A 100 -1.59 -12.91 20.97
C VAL A 100 -2.13 -13.16 19.56
N GLU A 101 -2.74 -12.14 18.95
CA GLU A 101 -3.29 -12.24 17.59
C GLU A 101 -2.20 -12.07 16.51
N ARG A 102 -1.27 -11.13 16.72
CA ARG A 102 -0.15 -10.87 15.80
C ARG A 102 1.11 -10.44 16.57
N SER A 103 2.26 -10.91 16.09
CA SER A 103 3.59 -10.50 16.53
C SER A 103 4.36 -9.96 15.34
N SER A 104 5.03 -8.81 15.49
CA SER A 104 5.81 -8.18 14.41
C SER A 104 7.15 -7.68 14.96
N PRO A 105 8.29 -8.23 14.51
CA PRO A 105 9.61 -7.75 14.93
C PRO A 105 9.87 -6.37 14.30
N GLN A 106 10.26 -5.40 15.14
CA GLN A 106 10.60 -4.04 14.70
C GLN A 106 12.04 -3.69 15.06
N LEU A 107 12.77 -3.07 14.13
CA LEU A 107 14.12 -2.57 14.32
C LEU A 107 14.09 -1.05 14.44
N TYR A 108 14.53 -0.53 15.59
CA TYR A 108 14.72 0.90 15.81
C TYR A 108 16.21 1.21 15.81
N PHE A 109 16.68 1.89 14.76
CA PHE A 109 18.04 2.41 14.73
C PHE A 109 18.06 3.76 15.43
N ALA A 110 18.73 3.84 16.58
CA ALA A 110 19.18 5.13 17.08
C ALA A 110 20.27 5.65 16.11
N THR A 111 19.99 6.77 15.45
CA THR A 111 21.01 7.45 14.64
C THR A 111 22.19 7.81 15.54
N LEU A 112 23.39 7.42 15.14
CA LEU A 112 24.63 7.96 15.69
C LEU A 112 24.60 9.48 15.44
N ALA A 113 24.29 10.25 16.47
CA ALA A 113 24.58 11.68 16.47
C ALA A 113 26.11 11.80 16.49
N SER A 114 26.70 11.80 15.30
CA SER A 114 28.09 12.20 15.10
C SER A 114 28.19 13.67 15.49
N GLY A 115 28.78 13.92 16.67
CA GLY A 115 29.31 15.23 17.02
C GLY A 115 30.45 15.65 16.10
#